data_AF-A0A5S9MBM7-F1
#
_entry.id   AF-A0A5S9MBM7-F1
#
_cell.length_a   1.000
_cell.length_b   1.000
_cell.length_c   1.000
_cell.angle_alpha   90.00
_cell.angle_beta   90.00
_cell.angle_gamma   90.00
#
_symmetry.space_group_name_H-M   'P 1'
#
loop_
_entity.id
_entity.type
_entity.pdbx_description
1 polymer ?
#
loop_
_entity_poly.entity_id
_entity_poly.type
_entity_poly.pdbx_seq_one_letter_code
_entity_poly.pdbx_strand_id
1 'polypeptide(L)'
;MTGFVKAMRQNAAPMERSLDVVDTCGTGGDGLSTFNISTAAAIVASAAGAKIAKHGNRSVSSKSGSADVLECLGIHIQSTPEETRRQIQEKNMGFLFAPLYHSSMKQVAAVRKQLGFRTVFNLLGPLCHPMQAKKQIIGVYSKEKAKLMAKSPCTVRARTCAVCLRRRWAG
;
A
#
# COMPACT_ATOMS: atom_id res chain seq x y z
N MET A 1 -8.53 -11.01 10.89
CA MET A 1 -7.52 -10.33 10.03
C MET A 1 -6.86 -11.28 9.05
N THR A 2 -6.17 -12.32 9.52
CA THR A 2 -5.41 -13.27 8.67
C THR A 2 -6.23 -13.90 7.54
N GLY A 3 -7.46 -14.35 7.82
CA GLY A 3 -8.34 -14.93 6.80
C GLY A 3 -8.64 -13.96 5.65
N PHE A 4 -9.01 -12.72 5.98
CA PHE A 4 -9.24 -11.66 4.99
C PHE A 4 -8.00 -11.39 4.13
N VAL A 5 -6.82 -11.31 4.73
CA VAL A 5 -5.56 -11.08 3.98
C VAL A 5 -5.26 -12.26 3.05
N LYS A 6 -5.42 -13.50 3.53
CA LYS A 6 -5.23 -14.70 2.69
C LYS A 6 -6.19 -14.69 1.51
N ALA A 7 -7.48 -14.47 1.75
CA ALA A 7 -8.50 -14.42 0.71
C ALA A 7 -8.22 -13.30 -0.32
N MET A 8 -7.88 -12.09 0.13
CA MET A 8 -7.53 -10.99 -0.77
C MET A 8 -6.29 -11.29 -1.62
N ARG A 9 -5.26 -11.91 -1.04
CA ARG A 9 -4.04 -12.28 -1.79
C ARG A 9 -4.28 -13.42 -2.79
N GLN A 10 -5.17 -14.37 -2.46
CA GLN A 10 -5.54 -15.48 -3.36
C GLN A 10 -6.36 -15.00 -4.56
N ASN A 11 -7.15 -13.93 -4.39
CA ASN A 11 -7.98 -13.33 -5.43
C ASN A 11 -7.34 -12.09 -6.08
N ALA A 12 -6.05 -11.84 -5.82
CA ALA A 12 -5.31 -10.75 -6.47
C ALA A 12 -4.82 -11.19 -7.84
N ALA A 13 -4.61 -10.22 -8.74
CA ALA A 13 -4.00 -10.51 -10.04
C ALA A 13 -2.63 -11.21 -9.85
N PRO A 14 -2.32 -12.25 -10.66
CA PRO A 14 -1.04 -12.94 -10.59
C PRO A 14 0.13 -11.97 -10.80
N MET A 15 1.19 -12.18 -10.04
CA MET A 15 2.38 -11.33 -10.13
C MET A 15 3.62 -12.12 -9.70
N GLU A 16 4.71 -11.93 -10.45
CA GLU A 16 6.00 -12.52 -10.12
C GLU A 16 6.53 -11.97 -8.78
N ARG A 17 7.15 -12.82 -7.96
CA ARG A 17 7.59 -12.50 -6.59
C ARG A 17 9.08 -12.75 -6.33
N SER A 18 9.87 -12.89 -7.40
CA SER A 18 11.31 -13.18 -7.30
C SER A 18 12.12 -11.99 -6.76
N LEU A 19 11.66 -10.77 -7.03
CA LEU A 19 12.35 -9.55 -6.63
C LEU A 19 12.23 -9.31 -5.12
N ASP A 20 13.36 -8.99 -4.47
CA ASP A 20 13.37 -8.50 -3.10
C ASP A 20 13.02 -7.01 -3.09
N VAL A 21 11.72 -6.74 -2.87
CA VAL A 21 11.15 -5.38 -2.93
C VAL A 21 10.74 -4.85 -1.57
N VAL A 22 10.75 -3.53 -1.45
CA VAL A 22 10.26 -2.76 -0.31
C VAL A 22 8.96 -2.06 -0.70
N ASP A 23 7.98 -2.07 0.19
CA ASP A 23 6.76 -1.26 0.06
C ASP A 23 6.69 -0.19 1.15
N THR A 24 6.23 0.99 0.77
CA THR A 24 5.95 2.09 1.69
C THR A 24 4.50 2.52 1.51
N CYS A 25 3.66 2.15 2.46
CA CYS A 25 2.23 2.39 2.37
C CYS A 25 1.68 2.84 3.71
N GLY A 26 0.41 3.23 3.71
CA GLY A 26 -0.30 3.59 4.93
C GLY A 26 -1.76 3.20 4.82
N THR A 27 -2.40 3.01 5.97
CA THR A 27 -3.84 2.73 6.01
C THR A 27 -4.69 3.95 5.62
N GLY A 28 -4.07 5.13 5.54
CA GLY A 28 -4.75 6.41 5.35
C GLY A 28 -5.65 6.78 6.53
N GLY A 29 -6.38 7.89 6.39
CA GLY A 29 -7.43 8.28 7.34
C GLY A 29 -6.91 8.80 8.69
N ASP A 30 -5.73 9.39 8.78
CA ASP A 30 -5.37 10.15 9.99
C ASP A 30 -6.16 11.47 10.10
N GLY A 31 -6.92 11.85 9.07
CA GLY A 31 -7.70 13.10 9.01
C GLY A 31 -6.83 14.34 8.87
N LEU A 32 -5.51 14.15 8.78
CA LEU A 32 -4.54 15.21 8.60
C LEU A 32 -4.28 15.35 7.11
N SER A 33 -4.52 16.55 6.56
CA SER A 33 -4.29 16.85 5.14
C SER A 33 -2.80 17.04 4.84
N THR A 34 -1.96 16.07 5.18
CA THR A 34 -0.53 16.14 4.91
C THR A 34 -0.21 15.68 3.50
N PHE A 35 0.93 16.13 2.96
CA PHE A 35 1.41 15.65 1.67
C PHE A 35 1.68 14.13 1.70
N ASN A 36 1.78 13.50 0.52
CA ASN A 36 1.97 12.05 0.37
C ASN A 36 3.40 11.61 0.76
N ILE A 37 3.68 11.62 2.07
CA ILE A 37 4.99 11.26 2.65
C ILE A 37 5.46 9.89 2.17
N SER A 38 4.57 8.88 2.11
CA SER A 38 4.95 7.55 1.64
C SER A 38 5.34 7.53 0.15
N THR A 39 4.77 8.40 -0.68
CA THR A 39 5.16 8.51 -2.10
C THR A 39 6.51 9.20 -2.22
N ALA A 40 6.75 10.28 -1.48
CA ALA A 40 8.05 10.92 -1.44
C ALA A 40 9.15 9.98 -0.94
N ALA A 41 8.88 9.24 0.15
CA ALA A 41 9.82 8.26 0.70
C ALA A 41 10.13 7.13 -0.30
N ALA A 42 9.14 6.65 -1.06
CA ALA A 42 9.36 5.68 -2.13
C ALA A 42 10.35 6.21 -3.19
N ILE A 43 10.14 7.45 -3.67
CA ILE A 43 10.99 8.06 -4.70
C ILE A 43 12.43 8.22 -4.20
N VAL A 44 12.62 8.73 -2.98
CA VAL A 44 13.95 8.91 -2.39
C VAL A 44 14.63 7.56 -2.18
N ALA A 45 13.92 6.56 -1.67
CA ALA A 45 14.49 5.23 -1.45
C ALA A 45 14.88 4.53 -2.76
N SER A 46 14.08 4.68 -3.84
CA SER A 46 14.44 4.14 -5.15
C SER A 46 15.67 4.81 -5.76
N ALA A 47 15.79 6.14 -5.58
CA ALA A 47 16.98 6.87 -6.00
C ALA A 47 18.24 6.43 -5.21
N ALA A 48 18.08 6.01 -3.95
CA ALA A 48 19.13 5.42 -3.13
C ALA A 48 19.40 3.92 -3.41
N GLY A 49 18.77 3.34 -4.44
CA GLY A 49 19.03 1.96 -4.88
C GLY A 49 18.10 0.89 -4.28
N ALA A 50 17.13 1.25 -3.45
CA ALA A 50 16.15 0.28 -2.95
C ALA A 50 15.15 -0.08 -4.06
N LYS A 51 14.87 -1.38 -4.27
CA LYS A 51 13.82 -1.82 -5.19
C LYS A 51 12.44 -1.60 -4.57
N ILE A 52 11.73 -0.58 -5.02
CA ILE A 52 10.42 -0.18 -4.51
C ILE A 52 9.30 -0.77 -5.36
N ALA A 53 8.45 -1.57 -4.73
CA ALA A 53 7.14 -1.92 -5.27
C ALA A 53 6.11 -1.17 -4.43
N LYS A 54 5.71 0.02 -4.88
CA LYS A 54 4.80 0.85 -4.11
C LYS A 54 3.36 0.43 -4.37
N HIS A 55 2.68 -0.11 -3.36
CA HIS A 55 1.25 -0.39 -3.47
C HIS A 55 0.42 0.81 -3.00
N GLY A 56 -0.50 1.27 -3.85
CA GLY A 56 -1.26 2.47 -3.55
C GLY A 56 -2.59 2.57 -4.29
N ASN A 57 -3.35 3.58 -3.91
CA ASN A 57 -4.66 3.87 -4.48
C ASN A 57 -4.83 5.37 -4.69
N ARG A 58 -5.91 5.76 -5.38
CA ARG A 58 -6.41 7.13 -5.40
C ARG A 58 -6.97 7.50 -4.03
N SER A 59 -7.01 8.80 -3.75
CA SER A 59 -7.66 9.25 -2.52
C SER A 59 -9.15 8.88 -2.52
N VAL A 60 -9.61 8.43 -1.34
CA VAL A 60 -11.04 8.31 -1.01
C VAL A 60 -11.44 9.24 0.14
N SER A 61 -10.49 9.93 0.78
CA SER A 61 -10.73 10.79 1.97
C SER A 61 -9.65 11.85 2.27
N SER A 62 -8.49 11.84 1.60
CA SER A 62 -7.44 12.88 1.69
C SER A 62 -7.50 13.84 0.50
N LYS A 63 -6.77 14.96 0.56
CA LYS A 63 -6.64 15.89 -0.59
C LYS A 63 -5.93 15.26 -1.81
N SER A 64 -5.09 14.24 -1.61
CA SER A 64 -4.44 13.48 -2.68
C SER A 64 -4.01 12.08 -2.22
N GLY A 65 -4.10 11.09 -3.11
CA GLY A 65 -3.57 9.74 -2.94
C GLY A 65 -2.25 9.54 -3.67
N SER A 66 -1.61 8.38 -3.49
CA SER A 66 -0.33 8.09 -4.13
C SER A 66 -0.44 8.07 -5.66
N ALA A 67 -1.56 7.56 -6.19
CA ALA A 67 -1.83 7.54 -7.63
C ALA A 67 -1.90 8.97 -8.20
N ASP A 68 -2.61 9.87 -7.51
CA ASP A 68 -2.83 11.25 -7.96
C ASP A 68 -1.50 12.04 -8.01
N VAL A 69 -0.61 11.80 -7.04
CA VAL A 69 0.73 12.41 -7.03
C VAL A 69 1.61 11.90 -8.17
N LEU A 70 1.61 10.59 -8.42
CA LEU A 70 2.42 10.01 -9.48
C LEU A 70 1.96 10.46 -10.87
N GLU A 71 0.65 10.54 -11.11
CA GLU A 71 0.11 11.09 -12.36
C GLU A 71 0.48 12.57 -12.56
N CYS A 72 0.43 13.38 -11.50
CA CYS A 72 0.84 14.78 -11.56
C CYS A 72 2.33 14.94 -11.92
N LEU A 73 3.17 13.96 -11.56
CA LEU A 73 4.57 13.87 -11.95
C LEU A 73 4.78 13.27 -13.35
N GLY A 74 3.71 12.98 -14.10
CA GLY A 74 3.78 12.38 -15.44
C GLY A 74 4.12 10.88 -15.45
N ILE A 75 4.03 10.20 -14.30
CA ILE A 75 4.30 8.77 -14.19
C ILE A 75 3.04 7.99 -14.55
N HIS A 76 3.16 7.08 -15.53
CA HIS A 76 2.06 6.20 -15.89
C HIS A 76 1.77 5.17 -14.79
N ILE A 77 0.58 5.23 -14.19
CA ILE A 77 0.21 4.40 -13.03
C ILE A 77 -0.52 3.10 -13.38
N GLN A 78 -0.96 2.92 -14.62
CA GLN A 78 -1.75 1.76 -15.06
C GLN A 78 -0.89 0.73 -15.79
N SER A 79 0.23 0.36 -15.18
CA SER A 79 1.15 -0.63 -15.75
C SER A 79 0.67 -2.06 -15.55
N THR A 80 0.92 -2.93 -16.52
CA THR A 80 0.72 -4.38 -16.39
C THR A 80 1.67 -4.98 -15.34
N PRO A 81 1.43 -6.21 -14.85
CA PRO A 81 2.36 -6.90 -13.96
C PRO A 81 3.79 -6.97 -14.52
N GLU A 82 3.92 -7.27 -15.82
CA GLU A 82 5.19 -7.42 -16.52
C GLU A 82 5.92 -6.08 -16.65
N GLU A 83 5.19 -5.02 -17.01
CA GLU A 83 5.72 -3.67 -17.10
C GLU A 83 6.18 -3.16 -15.74
N THR A 84 5.36 -3.36 -14.70
CA THR A 84 5.68 -2.94 -13.34
C THR A 84 6.95 -3.64 -12.87
N ARG A 85 7.08 -4.94 -13.15
CA ARG A 85 8.29 -5.70 -12.81
C ARG A 85 9.52 -5.13 -13.52
N ARG A 86 9.42 -4.87 -14.82
CA ARG A 86 10.50 -4.27 -15.60
C ARG A 86 10.91 -2.91 -15.03
N GLN A 87 9.95 -2.05 -14.70
CA GLN A 87 10.20 -0.75 -14.06
C GLN A 87 10.95 -0.90 -12.73
N ILE A 88 10.60 -1.88 -11.89
CA ILE A 88 11.32 -2.15 -10.64
C ILE A 88 12.76 -2.60 -10.92
N GLN A 89 12.98 -3.42 -11.95
CA GLN A 89 14.33 -3.90 -12.30
C GLN A 89 15.22 -2.80 -12.86
N GLU A 90 14.68 -1.95 -13.75
CA GLU A 90 15.45 -0.94 -14.48
C GLU A 90 15.56 0.39 -13.73
N LYS A 91 14.50 0.78 -13.01
CA LYS A 91 14.35 2.11 -12.40
C LYS A 91 14.28 2.07 -10.88
N ASN A 92 14.43 0.90 -10.27
CA ASN A 92 14.26 0.65 -8.84
C ASN A 92 12.88 1.03 -8.28
N MET A 93 11.88 1.34 -9.12
CA MET A 93 10.54 1.71 -8.67
C MET A 93 9.47 1.27 -9.65
N GLY A 94 8.43 0.62 -9.14
CA GLY A 94 7.18 0.36 -9.83
C GLY A 94 5.98 0.69 -8.94
N PHE A 95 4.87 1.07 -9.55
CA PHE A 95 3.63 1.39 -8.84
C PHE A 95 2.56 0.34 -9.10
N LEU A 96 2.03 -0.22 -8.01
CA LEU A 96 0.97 -1.22 -8.03
C LEU A 96 -0.35 -0.52 -7.70
N PHE A 97 -1.10 -0.15 -8.75
CA PHE A 97 -2.37 0.53 -8.58
C PHE A 97 -3.48 -0.44 -8.11
N ALA A 98 -3.88 -0.33 -6.84
CA ALA A 98 -4.72 -1.30 -6.15
C ALA A 98 -5.99 -1.76 -6.91
N PRO A 99 -6.75 -0.88 -7.62
CA PRO A 99 -7.93 -1.30 -8.39
C PRO A 99 -7.65 -2.29 -9.53
N LEU A 100 -6.44 -2.30 -10.09
CA LEU A 100 -6.03 -3.27 -11.11
C LEU A 100 -5.70 -4.64 -10.50
N TYR A 101 -5.07 -4.64 -9.32
CA TYR A 101 -4.61 -5.86 -8.68
C TYR A 101 -5.64 -6.54 -7.78
N HIS A 102 -6.62 -5.80 -7.28
CA HIS A 102 -7.67 -6.30 -6.40
C HIS A 102 -9.05 -6.08 -7.01
N SER A 103 -9.28 -6.58 -8.22
CA SER A 103 -10.54 -6.40 -8.97
C SER A 103 -11.79 -6.87 -8.20
N SER A 104 -11.66 -7.92 -7.39
CA SER A 104 -12.71 -8.42 -6.49
C SER A 104 -13.20 -7.37 -5.48
N MET A 105 -12.38 -6.36 -5.15
CA MET A 105 -12.78 -5.26 -4.28
C MET A 105 -13.88 -4.37 -4.88
N LYS A 106 -14.11 -4.41 -6.21
CA LYS A 106 -15.22 -3.69 -6.85
C LYS A 106 -16.57 -4.17 -6.32
N GLN A 107 -16.70 -5.46 -6.00
CA GLN A 107 -17.95 -6.05 -5.49
C GLN A 107 -18.38 -5.46 -4.14
N VAL A 108 -17.42 -5.07 -3.30
CA VAL A 108 -17.69 -4.49 -1.97
C VAL A 108 -17.60 -2.96 -1.97
N ALA A 109 -17.25 -2.33 -3.08
CA ALA A 109 -17.03 -0.88 -3.14
C ALA A 109 -18.31 -0.08 -2.83
N ALA A 110 -19.44 -0.47 -3.41
CA ALA A 110 -20.73 0.18 -3.19
C ALA A 110 -21.18 0.07 -1.72
N VAL A 111 -21.13 -1.14 -1.15
CA VAL A 111 -21.48 -1.40 0.25
C VAL A 111 -20.60 -0.58 1.19
N ARG A 112 -19.28 -0.56 0.96
CA ARG A 112 -18.36 0.23 1.78
C ARG A 112 -18.66 1.73 1.73
N LYS A 113 -19.07 2.24 0.56
CA LYS A 113 -19.46 3.64 0.40
C LYS A 113 -20.75 3.93 1.18
N GLN A 114 -21.74 3.06 1.11
CA GLN A 114 -23.01 3.20 1.84
C GLN A 114 -22.82 3.15 3.37
N LEU A 115 -21.94 2.28 3.86
CA LEU A 115 -21.64 2.21 5.30
C LEU A 115 -21.06 3.52 5.84
N GLY A 116 -20.30 4.28 5.05
CA GLY A 116 -19.78 5.60 5.45
C GLY A 116 -18.75 5.58 6.59
N PHE A 117 -18.50 4.44 7.24
CA PHE A 117 -17.50 4.27 8.30
C PHE A 117 -16.38 3.31 7.89
N ARG A 118 -15.28 3.34 8.65
CA ARG A 118 -14.10 2.52 8.38
C ARG A 118 -14.31 1.09 8.81
N THR A 119 -13.95 0.16 7.95
CA THR A 119 -14.07 -1.28 8.20
C THR A 119 -12.69 -1.94 8.16
N VAL A 120 -12.66 -3.27 8.33
CA VAL A 120 -11.43 -4.07 8.21
C VAL A 120 -10.71 -3.81 6.89
N PHE A 121 -11.43 -3.51 5.80
CA PHE A 121 -10.86 -3.24 4.47
C PHE A 121 -9.91 -2.03 4.44
N ASN A 122 -10.06 -1.07 5.36
CA ASN A 122 -9.12 0.05 5.49
C ASN A 122 -7.74 -0.38 6.02
N LEU A 123 -7.65 -1.53 6.68
CA LEU A 123 -6.40 -2.09 7.21
C LEU A 123 -5.78 -3.14 6.29
N LEU A 124 -6.57 -3.71 5.36
CA LEU A 124 -6.12 -4.81 4.50
C LEU A 124 -5.17 -4.34 3.40
N GLY A 125 -5.33 -3.13 2.85
CA GLY A 125 -4.54 -2.64 1.70
C GLY A 125 -3.03 -2.85 1.86
N PRO A 126 -2.40 -2.35 2.94
CA PRO A 126 -0.99 -2.59 3.24
C PRO A 126 -0.59 -4.06 3.36
N LEU A 127 -1.49 -4.91 3.87
CA LEU A 127 -1.21 -6.33 4.12
C LEU A 127 -1.41 -7.20 2.87
N CYS A 128 -2.04 -6.68 1.82
CA CYS A 128 -2.42 -7.44 0.64
C CYS A 128 -1.52 -7.15 -0.58
N HIS A 129 -0.30 -6.64 -0.37
CA HIS A 129 0.65 -6.32 -1.42
C HIS A 129 0.75 -7.44 -2.50
N PRO A 130 0.49 -7.16 -3.80
CA PRO A 130 0.45 -8.17 -4.86
C PRO A 130 1.73 -9.02 -5.00
N MET A 131 2.91 -8.38 -4.94
CA MET A 131 4.20 -9.09 -4.94
C MET A 131 4.55 -9.77 -3.61
N GLN A 132 3.72 -9.61 -2.57
CA GLN A 132 4.01 -10.03 -1.21
C GLN A 132 5.38 -9.52 -0.69
N ALA A 133 5.57 -8.19 -0.76
CA ALA A 133 6.80 -7.53 -0.33
C ALA A 133 7.24 -8.04 1.06
N LYS A 134 8.50 -8.48 1.16
CA LYS A 134 9.06 -9.01 2.41
C LYS A 134 9.50 -7.91 3.37
N LYS A 135 9.63 -6.67 2.87
CA LYS A 135 10.03 -5.49 3.61
C LYS A 135 8.95 -4.43 3.45
N GLN A 136 8.33 -4.00 4.55
CA GLN A 136 7.24 -3.02 4.49
C GLN A 136 7.39 -1.96 5.60
N ILE A 137 7.10 -0.72 5.24
CA ILE A 137 6.86 0.37 6.20
C ILE A 137 5.39 0.75 6.07
N ILE A 138 4.64 0.53 7.15
CA ILE A 138 3.19 0.73 7.18
C ILE A 138 2.85 1.83 8.17
N GLY A 139 2.40 2.98 7.66
CA GLY A 139 1.83 4.05 8.48
C GLY A 139 0.41 3.70 8.93
N VAL A 140 0.16 3.76 10.24
CA VAL A 140 -1.16 3.46 10.83
C VAL A 140 -1.60 4.60 11.74
N TYR A 141 -2.87 5.00 11.64
CA TYR A 141 -3.41 6.15 12.38
C TYR A 141 -3.74 5.87 13.85
N SER A 142 -3.70 4.61 14.31
CA SER A 142 -4.09 4.22 15.67
C SER A 142 -3.18 3.14 16.24
N LYS A 143 -2.81 3.29 17.51
CA LYS A 143 -1.93 2.38 18.27
C LYS A 143 -2.49 0.98 18.37
N GLU A 144 -3.78 0.88 18.62
CA GLU A 144 -4.48 -0.39 18.70
C GLU A 144 -4.45 -1.11 17.34
N LYS A 145 -4.75 -0.38 16.26
CA LYS A 145 -4.73 -0.92 14.89
C LYS A 145 -3.32 -1.31 14.46
N ALA A 146 -2.31 -0.53 14.84
CA ALA A 146 -0.91 -0.88 14.60
C ALA A 146 -0.52 -2.19 15.29
N LYS A 147 -0.90 -2.37 16.56
CA LYS A 147 -0.69 -3.64 17.29
C LYS A 147 -1.42 -4.81 16.61
N LEU A 148 -2.67 -4.61 16.19
CA LEU A 148 -3.45 -5.63 15.49
C LEU A 148 -2.78 -6.05 14.16
N MET A 149 -2.28 -5.08 13.39
CA MET A 149 -1.59 -5.34 12.12
C MET A 149 -0.23 -6.01 12.35
N ALA A 150 0.54 -5.58 13.35
CA ALA A 150 1.84 -6.16 13.69
C ALA A 150 1.73 -7.63 14.12
N LYS A 151 0.67 -7.97 14.88
CA LYS A 151 0.40 -9.36 15.31
C LYS A 151 -0.14 -10.27 14.20
N SER A 152 -0.49 -9.73 13.04
CA SER A 152 -0.99 -10.55 11.93
C SER A 152 0.13 -11.45 11.40
N PRO A 153 -0.08 -12.78 11.25
CA PRO A 153 0.93 -13.70 10.72
C PRO A 153 1.49 -13.29 9.35
N CYS A 154 0.70 -12.58 8.55
CA CYS A 154 1.13 -12.06 7.24
C CYS A 154 2.21 -10.97 7.37
N THR A 155 2.17 -10.22 8.47
CA THR A 155 3.18 -9.21 8.85
C THR A 155 4.38 -9.87 9.50
N VAL A 156 4.16 -10.89 10.33
CA VAL A 156 5.23 -11.68 10.99
C VAL A 156 6.04 -12.51 9.97
N ARG A 157 5.44 -12.90 8.85
CA ARG A 157 6.13 -13.55 7.72
C ARG A 157 6.93 -12.58 6.85
N ALA A 158 6.72 -11.27 6.98
CA ALA A 158 7.62 -10.29 6.37
C ALA A 158 8.96 -10.35 7.11
N ARG A 159 10.08 -10.33 6.38
CA ARG A 159 11.42 -10.32 6.98
C ARG A 159 11.65 -9.03 7.79
N THR A 160 11.01 -7.93 7.40
CA THR A 160 11.07 -6.66 8.13
C THR A 160 9.77 -5.90 7.93
N CYS A 161 9.02 -5.63 9.00
CA CYS A 161 7.85 -4.76 8.93
C CYS A 161 7.88 -3.73 10.07
N ALA A 162 7.93 -2.45 9.70
CA ALA A 162 7.80 -1.33 10.63
C ALA A 162 6.38 -0.78 10.57
N VAL A 163 5.63 -0.92 11.66
CA VAL A 163 4.29 -0.35 11.78
C VAL A 163 4.39 0.95 12.58
N CYS A 164 4.39 2.07 11.86
CA CYS A 164 4.66 3.37 12.45
C CYS A 164 3.35 4.04 12.84
N LEU A 165 3.26 4.47 14.10
CA LEU A 165 2.25 5.43 14.50
C LEU A 165 2.73 6.84 14.21
N ARG A 166 1.83 7.62 13.61
CA ARG A 166 2.03 9.06 13.59
C ARG A 166 1.54 9.67 14.89
N ARG A 167 2.43 10.29 15.66
CA ARG A 167 2.06 11.21 16.75
C ARG A 167 1.86 12.60 16.16
N ARG A 168 0.83 13.34 16.60
CA ARG A 168 0.82 14.79 16.40
C ARG A 168 2.06 15.34 17.10
N TRP A 169 2.81 16.19 16.42
CA TRP A 169 3.69 17.11 17.12
C TRP A 169 2.76 18.02 17.91
N ALA A 170 2.82 17.95 19.24
CA ALA A 170 2.21 18.97 20.08
C ALA A 170 3.06 20.21 19.87
N GLY A 171 2.56 21.14 19.05
CA GLY A 171 3.00 22.52 19.04
C GLY A 171 2.16 23.30 20.04
#